data_AF-A0A9P0KFU8-F1
#
_entry.id   AF-A0A9P0KFU8-F1
#
_cell.length_a   1.000
_cell.length_b   1.000
_cell.length_c   1.000
_cell.angle_alpha   90.00
_cell.angle_beta   90.00
_cell.angle_gamma   90.00
#
_symmetry.space_group_name_H-M   'P 1'
#
loop_
_entity.id
_entity.type
_entity.pdbx_description
1 polymer ?
#
loop_
_entity_poly.entity_id
_entity_poly.type
_entity_poly.pdbx_seq_one_letter_code
_entity_poly.pdbx_strand_id
1 'polypeptide(L)'
;MFVSKIIVNMNQEILMKTFLNMVRTYKKKTARGIIPIEQYESAMQAILQEKLSIRDGATRYGVNFMTLHRYMKRKLALNVENRSKCLVGYATHRKIFNDAEQQELAK
;
A
#
# COMPACT_ATOMS: atom_id res chain seq x y z
N MET A 1 -38.94 18.80 -18.26
CA MET A 1 -38.52 17.45 -17.80
C MET A 1 -37.05 17.33 -17.33
N PHE A 2 -36.28 18.43 -17.21
CA PHE A 2 -34.86 18.36 -16.82
C PHE A 2 -34.59 18.60 -15.33
N VAL A 3 -35.48 19.32 -14.63
CA VAL A 3 -35.27 19.73 -13.23
C VAL A 3 -35.46 18.56 -12.24
N SER A 4 -36.35 17.62 -12.55
CA SER A 4 -36.67 16.48 -11.68
C SER A 4 -35.54 15.45 -11.60
N LYS A 5 -34.79 15.21 -12.69
CA LYS A 5 -33.64 14.27 -12.69
C LYS A 5 -32.46 14.78 -11.86
N ILE A 6 -32.23 16.10 -11.83
CA ILE A 6 -31.13 16.72 -11.08
C ILE A 6 -31.36 16.58 -9.57
N ILE A 7 -32.59 16.83 -9.10
CA ILE A 7 -32.96 16.75 -7.68
C ILE A 7 -32.88 15.30 -7.17
N VAL A 8 -33.32 14.33 -7.99
CA VAL A 8 -33.23 12.90 -7.63
C VAL A 8 -31.77 12.44 -7.54
N ASN A 9 -30.89 12.90 -8.43
CA ASN A 9 -29.46 12.57 -8.38
C ASN A 9 -28.75 13.18 -7.15
N MET A 10 -29.04 14.45 -6.81
CA MET A 10 -28.50 15.06 -5.60
C MET A 10 -28.90 14.31 -4.33
N ASN A 11 -30.16 13.87 -4.23
CA ASN A 11 -30.63 13.10 -3.08
C ASN A 11 -29.97 11.72 -2.98
N GLN A 12 -29.70 11.05 -4.11
CA GLN A 12 -28.96 9.79 -4.16
C GLN A 12 -27.51 9.97 -3.68
N GLU A 13 -26.82 11.03 -4.13
CA GLU A 13 -25.45 11.33 -3.68
C GLU A 13 -25.36 11.67 -2.19
N ILE A 14 -26.33 12.44 -1.68
CA ILE A 14 -26.42 12.79 -0.26
C ILE A 14 -26.69 11.54 0.58
N LEU A 15 -27.63 10.68 0.14
CA LEU A 15 -27.95 9.41 0.79
C LEU A 15 -26.74 8.45 0.81
N MET A 16 -25.99 8.37 -0.29
CA MET A 16 -24.76 7.57 -0.34
C MET A 16 -23.65 8.14 0.55
N LYS A 17 -23.49 9.48 0.61
CA LYS A 17 -22.55 10.13 1.53
C LYS A 17 -22.90 9.88 2.99
N THR A 18 -24.17 9.94 3.38
CA THR A 18 -24.60 9.70 4.76
C THR A 18 -24.47 8.22 5.14
N PHE A 19 -24.77 7.29 4.23
CA PHE A 19 -24.59 5.84 4.47
C PHE A 19 -23.11 5.46 4.65
N LEU A 20 -22.22 6.04 3.83
CA LEU A 20 -20.77 5.89 4.01
C LEU A 20 -20.25 6.49 5.32
N ASN A 21 -20.94 7.51 5.86
CA ASN A 21 -20.57 8.17 7.11
C ASN A 21 -20.96 7.39 8.39
N MET A 22 -21.87 6.41 8.28
CA MET A 22 -22.33 5.58 9.41
C MET A 22 -21.30 4.51 9.82
N VAL A 23 -20.41 4.12 8.90
CA VAL A 23 -19.29 3.21 9.17
C VAL A 23 -18.08 4.04 9.61
N ARG A 24 -17.50 3.73 10.77
CA ARG A 24 -16.30 4.42 11.27
C ARG A 24 -15.13 4.25 10.28
N THR A 25 -14.90 5.23 9.41
CA THR A 25 -13.76 5.23 8.49
C THR A 25 -12.50 5.67 9.23
N TYR A 26 -11.56 4.73 9.44
CA TYR A 26 -10.26 5.06 10.03
C TYR A 26 -9.26 5.52 8.96
N LYS A 27 -8.90 6.81 8.96
CA LYS A 27 -7.79 7.31 8.15
C LYS A 27 -6.47 6.76 8.69
N LYS A 28 -5.73 6.03 7.87
CA LYS A 28 -4.41 5.50 8.24
C LYS A 28 -3.43 6.65 8.47
N LYS A 29 -2.63 6.54 9.53
CA LYS A 29 -1.61 7.55 9.90
C LYS A 29 -0.28 7.37 9.16
N THR A 30 -0.09 6.25 8.46
CA THR A 30 1.17 5.90 7.80
C THR A 30 0.93 5.45 6.37
N ALA A 31 1.81 5.84 5.44
CA ALA A 31 1.79 5.38 4.05
C ALA A 31 2.33 3.96 3.83
N ARG A 32 2.45 3.15 4.90
CA ARG A 32 2.90 1.75 4.81
C ARG A 32 1.92 0.94 3.97
N GLY A 33 2.42 0.18 3.00
CA GLY A 33 1.60 -0.61 2.08
C GLY A 33 0.89 0.19 0.99
N ILE A 34 1.08 1.52 0.93
CA ILE A 34 0.62 2.37 -0.19
C ILE A 34 1.73 2.49 -1.23
N ILE A 35 2.98 2.66 -0.75
CA ILE A 35 4.16 2.84 -1.59
C ILE A 35 4.50 1.50 -2.27
N PRO A 36 4.63 1.46 -3.60
CA PRO A 36 5.00 0.25 -4.33
C PRO A 36 6.42 -0.23 -3.98
N ILE A 37 6.63 -1.54 -4.08
CA ILE A 37 7.92 -2.19 -3.78
C ILE A 37 9.03 -1.63 -4.67
N GLU A 38 8.72 -1.34 -5.93
CA GLU A 38 9.64 -0.77 -6.91
C GLU A 38 10.28 0.54 -6.41
N GLN A 39 9.53 1.39 -5.71
CA GLN A 39 10.05 2.64 -5.15
C GLN A 39 11.10 2.39 -4.06
N TYR A 40 10.91 1.34 -3.25
CA TYR A 40 11.91 0.92 -2.27
C TYR A 40 13.15 0.30 -2.95
N GLU A 41 12.95 -0.42 -4.06
CA GLU A 41 14.04 -0.98 -4.86
C GLU A 41 14.90 0.12 -5.49
N SER A 42 14.29 1.11 -6.13
CA SER A 42 15.00 2.25 -6.71
C SER A 42 15.72 3.08 -5.65
N ALA A 43 15.09 3.34 -4.50
CA ALA A 43 15.73 4.06 -3.40
C ALA A 43 16.95 3.32 -2.85
N MET A 44 16.85 2.00 -2.66
CA MET A 44 17.98 1.18 -2.22
C MET A 44 19.10 1.18 -3.27
N GLN A 45 18.76 1.04 -4.55
CA GLN A 45 19.74 1.03 -5.63
C GLN A 45 20.51 2.35 -5.70
N ALA A 46 19.82 3.49 -5.58
CA ALA A 46 20.48 4.80 -5.53
C ALA A 46 21.41 4.94 -4.33
N ILE A 47 21.01 4.47 -3.14
CA ILE A 47 21.87 4.48 -1.95
C ILE A 47 23.14 3.65 -2.18
N LEU A 48 23.02 2.47 -2.79
CA LEU A 48 24.16 1.58 -3.01
C LEU A 48 25.08 2.04 -4.16
N GLN A 49 24.51 2.54 -5.26
CA GLN A 49 25.27 2.92 -6.46
C GLN A 49 25.83 4.34 -6.38
N GLU A 50 25.02 5.29 -5.90
CA GLU A 50 25.38 6.72 -5.85
C GLU A 50 26.00 7.12 -4.48
N LYS A 51 26.14 6.17 -3.55
CA LYS A 51 26.65 6.38 -2.18
C LYS A 51 25.87 7.45 -1.39
N LEU A 52 24.59 7.62 -1.68
CA LEU A 52 23.71 8.54 -0.95
C LEU A 52 23.47 8.07 0.48
N SER A 53 23.19 9.01 1.38
CA SER A 53 22.71 8.63 2.71
C SER A 53 21.29 8.02 2.61
N ILE A 54 20.94 7.16 3.57
CA ILE A 54 19.59 6.57 3.61
C ILE A 54 18.51 7.65 3.75
N ARG A 55 18.83 8.79 4.42
CA ARG A 55 17.90 9.92 4.56
C ARG A 55 17.68 10.64 3.23
N ASP A 56 18.74 10.81 2.44
CA ASP A 56 18.64 11.46 1.13
C ASP A 56 17.90 10.57 0.14
N GLY A 57 18.22 9.27 0.11
CA GLY A 57 17.46 8.29 -0.69
C GLY A 57 15.98 8.25 -0.29
N ALA A 58 15.68 8.29 1.01
CA ALA A 58 14.30 8.34 1.48
C ALA A 58 13.56 9.60 0.98
N THR A 59 14.19 10.76 1.06
CA THR A 59 13.61 12.04 0.63
C THR A 59 13.41 12.08 -0.88
N ARG A 60 14.41 11.65 -1.65
CA ARG A 60 14.39 11.68 -3.12
C ARG A 60 13.31 10.79 -3.72
N TYR A 61 13.09 9.61 -3.14
CA TYR A 61 12.10 8.64 -3.63
C TYR A 61 10.76 8.72 -2.90
N GLY A 62 10.57 9.71 -2.01
CA GLY A 62 9.31 9.92 -1.31
C GLY A 62 8.93 8.78 -0.36
N VAL A 63 9.92 8.03 0.14
CA VAL A 63 9.69 6.90 1.04
C VAL A 63 10.05 7.25 2.48
N ASN A 64 9.33 6.69 3.45
CA ASN A 64 9.64 6.94 4.86
C ASN A 64 11.00 6.34 5.25
N PHE A 65 11.90 7.16 5.82
CA PHE A 65 13.25 6.77 6.24
C PHE A 65 13.32 5.46 7.04
N MET A 66 12.52 5.35 8.11
CA MET A 66 12.53 4.15 8.96
C MET A 66 12.04 2.90 8.22
N THR A 67 11.16 3.10 7.24
CA THR A 67 10.61 2.01 6.45
C THR A 67 11.61 1.54 5.40
N LEU A 68 12.32 2.47 4.73
CA LEU A 68 13.41 2.17 3.81
C LEU A 68 14.57 1.44 4.52
N HIS A 69 14.98 1.93 5.69
CA HIS A 69 16.03 1.30 6.49
C HIS A 69 15.67 -0.15 6.86
N ARG A 70 14.42 -0.40 7.29
CA ARG A 70 13.93 -1.76 7.60
C ARG A 70 13.91 -2.65 6.36
N TYR A 71 13.47 -2.11 5.22
CA TYR A 71 13.45 -2.83 3.96
C TYR A 71 14.86 -3.28 3.57
N MET A 72 15.84 -2.37 3.58
CA MET A 72 17.23 -2.68 3.27
C MET A 72 17.79 -3.77 4.19
N LYS A 73 17.61 -3.63 5.50
CA LYS A 73 18.09 -4.63 6.47
C LYS A 73 17.48 -6.02 6.22
N ARG A 74 16.17 -6.09 5.94
CA ARG A 74 15.51 -7.36 5.59
C ARG A 74 16.01 -7.94 4.28
N LYS A 75 16.18 -7.11 3.24
CA LYS A 75 16.63 -7.55 1.92
C LYS A 75 18.05 -8.13 1.97
N LEU A 76 18.94 -7.48 2.72
CA LEU A 76 20.31 -7.97 2.96
C LEU A 76 20.32 -9.27 3.76
N ALA A 77 19.45 -9.42 4.77
CA ALA A 77 19.39 -10.63 5.59
C ALA A 77 18.79 -11.85 4.86
N LEU A 78 17.99 -11.65 3.80
CA LEU A 78 17.23 -12.70 3.13
C LEU A 78 17.88 -13.24 1.83
N ASN A 79 19.09 -12.80 1.46
CA ASN A 79 19.79 -13.21 0.22
C ASN A 79 18.89 -13.21 -1.04
N VAL A 80 18.26 -12.04 -1.27
CA VAL A 80 17.80 -11.44 -2.54
C VAL A 80 16.82 -12.18 -3.47
N GLU A 81 16.53 -13.49 -3.37
CA GLU A 81 15.66 -14.10 -4.40
C GLU A 81 14.15 -13.99 -4.15
N ASN A 82 13.73 -13.94 -2.89
CA ASN A 82 12.30 -13.97 -2.57
C ASN A 82 11.71 -12.56 -2.39
N ARG A 83 11.30 -11.93 -3.50
CA ARG A 83 10.58 -10.63 -3.53
C ARG A 83 9.39 -10.61 -2.57
N SER A 84 8.69 -11.74 -2.46
CA SER A 84 7.56 -11.99 -1.55
C SER A 84 7.91 -11.92 -0.06
N LYS A 85 9.16 -12.21 0.34
CA LYS A 85 9.59 -12.17 1.75
C LYS A 85 10.00 -10.77 2.21
N CYS A 86 10.24 -9.83 1.29
CA CYS A 86 10.65 -8.45 1.60
C CYS A 86 9.46 -7.47 1.59
N LEU A 87 8.29 -7.92 2.10
CA LEU A 87 7.07 -7.10 2.17
C LEU A 87 7.28 -5.84 3.02
N VAL A 88 7.01 -4.69 2.40
CA VAL A 88 7.02 -3.35 3.01
C VAL A 88 5.59 -2.89 3.26
N GLY A 89 4.85 -3.72 3.99
CA GLY A 89 3.43 -3.51 4.21
C GLY A 89 2.91 -4.33 5.37
N TYR A 90 1.60 -4.50 5.41
CA TYR A 90 0.98 -5.41 6.37
C TYR A 90 1.21 -6.84 5.90
N ALA A 91 1.69 -7.69 6.81
CA ALA A 91 1.63 -9.12 6.57
C ALA A 91 0.16 -9.52 6.45
N THR A 92 -0.17 -10.28 5.42
CA THR A 92 -1.47 -10.94 5.34
C THR A 92 -1.61 -11.84 6.55
N HIS A 93 -2.70 -11.68 7.30
CA HIS A 93 -2.98 -12.52 8.46
C HIS A 93 -3.15 -13.98 7.99
N ARG A 94 -2.48 -14.92 8.67
CA ARG A 94 -2.46 -16.40 8.46
C ARG A 94 -3.44 -16.90 7.40
N LYS A 95 -3.11 -16.69 6.12
CA LYS A 95 -3.96 -17.09 5.00
C LYS A 95 -3.80 -18.60 4.86
N ILE A 96 -4.88 -19.34 5.06
CA ILE A 96 -4.86 -20.82 5.04
C ILE A 96 -4.83 -21.33 3.60
N PHE A 97 -5.54 -20.66 2.68
CA PHE A 97 -5.61 -21.01 1.27
C PHE A 97 -4.90 -19.97 0.40
N ASN A 98 -4.19 -20.41 -0.63
CA ASN A 98 -3.68 -19.52 -1.66
C ASN A 98 -4.83 -18.98 -2.54
N ASP A 99 -4.59 -17.89 -3.28
CA ASP A 99 -5.62 -17.30 -4.16
C ASP A 99 -6.17 -18.31 -5.18
N ALA A 100 -5.31 -19.19 -5.70
CA ALA A 100 -5.69 -20.27 -6.60
C ALA A 100 -6.60 -21.31 -5.92
N GLU A 101 -6.21 -21.82 -4.75
CA GLU A 101 -6.96 -22.83 -3.98
C GLU A 101 -8.34 -22.30 -3.56
N GLN A 102 -8.42 -21.02 -3.19
CA GLN A 102 -9.67 -20.37 -2.84
C GLN A 102 -10.64 -20.29 -4.03
N GLN A 103 -10.12 -20.09 -5.24
CA GLN A 103 -10.93 -20.06 -6.47
C GLN A 103 -11.44 -21.46 -6.87
N GLU A 104 -10.69 -22.51 -6.55
CA GLU A 104 -11.10 -23.89 -6.76
C GLU A 104 -12.20 -24.33 -5.78
N LEU A 105 -12.08 -23.96 -4.50
CA LEU A 105 -13.06 -24.29 -3.45
C LEU A 105 -14.35 -23.48 -3.52
N ALA A 106 -14.36 -22.35 -4.23
CA ALA A 106 -15.54 -21.49 -4.40
C ALA A 106 -16.49 -21.96 -5.53
N LYS A 107 -16.11 -23.02 -6.25
CA LYS A 107 -16.96 -23.69 -7.25
C LYS A 107 -17.89 -24.69 -6.60
#